data_AF-A0A142XBY8-F1
#
_entry.id   AF-A0A142XBY8-F1
#
_cell.length_a   1.000
_cell.length_b   1.000
_cell.length_c   1.000
_cell.angle_alpha   90.00
_cell.angle_beta   90.00
_cell.angle_gamma   90.00
#
_symmetry.space_group_name_H-M   'P 1'
#
loop_
_entity.id
_entity.type
_entity.pdbx_description
1 polymer ?
#
loop_
_entity_poly.entity_id
_entity_poly.type
_entity_poly.pdbx_seq_one_letter_code
_entity_poly.pdbx_strand_id
1 'polypeptide(L)'
;MSEHDALLAAILGAPDDDTPRLVYADWLQENAGTVKVCGDLPPHNCWKCFVPDGREVRAEFIRVQCQIARTDPHDAVCGKTLQILSHGGGAVLFTPRCRCKPCSLFRREYMLGRRHVVWDWCKGIPAGSVNTYRRGFVEQVRLVSDDFLAHGESILAAHPVTTITLPPFRVEIDAPGKDYGWQIYYYEPGTDRDIASSLGIGPNRADMIARLMQDVRDLQAEFA
;
A
#
# COMPACT_ATOMS: atom_id res chain seq x y z
N MET A 1 21.61 -3.65 -8.93
CA MET A 1 20.14 -3.70 -8.79
C MET A 1 19.78 -5.14 -8.50
N SER A 2 19.12 -5.43 -7.38
CA SER A 2 18.73 -6.82 -7.05
C SER A 2 17.49 -7.24 -7.87
N GLU A 3 17.23 -8.55 -7.95
CA GLU A 3 16.01 -9.07 -8.58
C GLU A 3 14.74 -8.49 -7.93
N HIS A 4 14.73 -8.42 -6.60
CA HIS A 4 13.70 -7.75 -5.81
C HIS A 4 13.44 -6.32 -6.30
N ASP A 5 14.49 -5.51 -6.48
CA ASP A 5 14.37 -4.11 -6.89
C ASP A 5 13.81 -3.99 -8.32
N ALA A 6 14.20 -4.90 -9.21
CA ALA A 6 13.70 -4.93 -10.59
C ALA A 6 12.20 -5.27 -10.64
N LEU A 7 11.76 -6.26 -9.85
CA LEU A 7 10.35 -6.64 -9.74
C LEU A 7 9.51 -5.51 -9.15
N LEU A 8 10.02 -4.85 -8.09
CA LEU A 8 9.36 -3.70 -7.49
C LEU A 8 9.26 -2.53 -8.48
N ALA A 9 10.33 -2.22 -9.22
CA ALA A 9 10.32 -1.18 -10.23
C ALA A 9 9.27 -1.44 -11.33
N ALA A 10 9.09 -2.70 -11.75
CA ALA A 10 8.06 -3.07 -12.72
C ALA A 10 6.63 -2.80 -12.18
N ILE A 11 6.38 -3.09 -10.89
CA ILE A 11 5.09 -2.81 -10.23
C ILE A 11 4.82 -1.30 -10.16
N LEU A 12 5.85 -0.50 -9.85
CA LEU A 12 5.74 0.96 -9.75
C LEU A 12 5.54 1.62 -11.12
N GLY A 13 6.09 1.04 -12.19
CA GLY A 13 5.91 1.49 -13.57
C GLY A 13 4.56 1.12 -14.19
N ALA A 14 3.89 0.08 -13.67
CA ALA A 14 2.59 -0.39 -14.13
C ALA A 14 1.65 -0.69 -12.94
N PRO A 15 1.11 0.34 -12.27
CA PRO A 15 0.35 0.16 -11.02
C PRO A 15 -0.99 -0.58 -11.17
N ASP A 16 -1.52 -0.71 -12.39
CA ASP A 16 -2.74 -1.48 -12.65
C ASP A 16 -2.50 -2.89 -13.21
N ASP A 17 -1.26 -3.23 -13.58
CA ASP A 17 -0.93 -4.55 -14.13
C ASP A 17 -0.70 -5.57 -13.02
N ASP A 18 -1.51 -6.61 -12.97
CA ASP A 18 -1.35 -7.71 -12.02
C ASP A 18 -0.13 -8.59 -12.34
N THR A 19 0.36 -8.60 -13.58
CA THR A 19 1.45 -9.48 -14.03
C THR A 19 2.73 -9.30 -13.21
N PRO A 20 3.33 -8.10 -13.09
CA PRO A 20 4.52 -7.90 -12.27
C PRO A 20 4.24 -8.18 -10.77
N ARG A 21 2.99 -8.00 -10.32
CA ARG A 21 2.60 -8.27 -8.92
C ARG A 21 2.56 -9.75 -8.61
N LEU A 22 2.04 -10.57 -9.53
CA LEU A 22 2.01 -12.02 -9.38
C LEU A 22 3.41 -12.62 -9.45
N VAL A 23 4.27 -12.14 -10.37
CA VAL A 23 5.69 -12.54 -10.41
C VAL A 23 6.41 -12.18 -9.12
N TYR A 24 6.18 -10.98 -8.59
CA TYR A 24 6.73 -10.57 -7.29
C TYR A 24 6.19 -11.42 -6.13
N ALA A 25 4.92 -11.84 -6.16
CA ALA A 25 4.37 -12.75 -5.17
C ALA A 25 5.03 -14.14 -5.24
N ASP A 26 5.31 -14.66 -6.43
CA ASP A 26 6.03 -15.92 -6.60
C ASP A 26 7.46 -15.80 -6.05
N TRP A 27 8.17 -14.72 -6.39
CA TRP A 27 9.49 -14.42 -5.84
C TRP A 27 9.49 -14.34 -4.31
N LEU A 28 8.50 -13.67 -3.71
CA LEU A 28 8.36 -13.57 -2.25
C LEU A 28 8.19 -14.95 -1.60
N GLN A 29 7.39 -15.82 -2.21
CA GLN A 29 7.16 -17.17 -1.70
C GLN A 29 8.40 -18.04 -1.82
N GLU A 30 9.14 -17.95 -2.93
CA GLU A 30 10.40 -18.67 -3.15
C GLU A 30 11.52 -18.19 -2.21
N ASN A 31 11.49 -16.90 -1.84
CA ASN A 31 12.48 -16.28 -0.96
C ASN A 31 11.98 -16.12 0.48
N ALA A 32 10.93 -16.85 0.88
CA ALA A 32 10.42 -16.86 2.23
C ALA A 32 11.35 -17.65 3.17
N GLY A 33 11.58 -17.11 4.36
CA GLY A 33 12.44 -17.71 5.36
C GLY A 33 11.92 -17.51 6.78
N THR A 34 12.85 -17.55 7.73
CA THR A 34 12.55 -17.27 9.13
C THR A 34 13.48 -16.19 9.66
N VAL A 35 12.96 -15.35 10.55
CA VAL A 35 13.72 -14.31 11.23
C VAL A 35 13.90 -14.67 12.70
N LYS A 36 15.05 -14.28 13.25
CA LYS A 36 15.35 -14.45 14.67
C LYS A 36 14.70 -13.31 15.46
N VAL A 37 13.81 -13.66 16.39
CA VAL A 37 13.04 -12.67 17.19
C VAL A 37 13.42 -12.63 18.67
N CYS A 38 14.32 -13.50 19.12
CA CYS A 38 14.93 -13.28 20.43
C CYS A 38 15.89 -12.09 20.32
N GLY A 39 15.74 -11.09 21.21
CA GLY A 39 16.60 -9.91 21.29
C GLY A 39 18.03 -10.25 21.72
N ASP A 40 18.69 -9.35 22.46
CA ASP A 40 20.09 -9.50 22.91
C ASP A 40 20.29 -10.54 24.03
N LEU A 41 19.53 -11.63 24.00
CA LEU A 41 19.72 -12.75 24.91
C LEU A 41 20.92 -13.60 24.46
N PRO A 42 21.66 -14.22 25.41
CA PRO A 42 22.71 -15.17 25.10
C PRO A 42 22.22 -16.29 24.14
N PRO A 43 23.13 -16.96 23.42
CA PRO A 43 22.78 -18.07 22.54
C PRO A 43 21.97 -19.11 23.32
N HIS A 44 20.71 -19.30 22.93
CA HIS A 44 19.83 -20.28 23.52
C HIS A 44 19.05 -21.00 22.41
N ASN A 45 18.75 -22.28 22.66
CA ASN A 45 18.18 -23.18 21.67
C ASN A 45 16.66 -23.29 21.86
N CYS A 46 15.94 -22.15 21.81
CA CYS A 46 14.49 -22.15 21.94
C CYS A 46 13.83 -22.32 20.57
N TRP A 47 12.91 -23.29 20.48
CA TRP A 47 12.01 -23.50 19.33
C TRP A 47 11.27 -22.21 18.90
N LYS A 48 11.10 -21.25 19.82
CA LYS A 48 10.42 -19.97 19.60
C LYS A 48 11.32 -18.88 18.96
N CYS A 49 12.61 -19.14 18.74
CA CYS A 49 13.54 -18.11 18.25
C CYS A 49 13.36 -17.77 16.78
N PHE A 50 12.84 -18.70 15.98
CA PHE A 50 12.63 -18.52 14.54
C PHE A 50 11.13 -18.47 14.25
N VAL A 51 10.68 -17.34 13.73
CA VAL A 51 9.31 -17.18 13.23
C VAL A 51 9.37 -16.92 11.72
N PRO A 52 8.32 -17.28 10.95
CA PRO A 52 8.25 -16.92 9.54
C PRO A 52 8.49 -15.42 9.35
N ASP A 53 9.27 -15.06 8.34
CA ASP A 53 9.58 -13.67 7.98
C ASP A 53 8.39 -12.92 7.35
N GLY A 54 7.29 -13.62 7.12
CA GLY A 54 6.04 -13.09 6.56
C GLY A 54 6.01 -13.00 5.03
N ARG A 55 7.07 -13.28 4.29
CA ARG A 55 7.05 -13.13 2.82
C ARG A 55 6.02 -14.03 2.13
N GLU A 56 5.81 -15.23 2.63
CA GLU A 56 4.77 -16.14 2.13
C GLU A 56 3.36 -15.55 2.30
N VAL A 57 3.09 -14.93 3.44
CA VAL A 57 1.81 -14.29 3.73
C VAL A 57 1.64 -13.03 2.86
N ARG A 58 2.74 -12.31 2.59
CA ARG A 58 2.75 -11.16 1.67
C ARG A 58 2.35 -11.60 0.27
N ALA A 59 2.97 -12.66 -0.22
CA ALA A 59 2.69 -13.23 -1.53
C ALA A 59 1.21 -13.60 -1.65
N GLU A 60 0.67 -14.28 -0.65
CA GLU A 60 -0.76 -14.63 -0.65
C GLU A 60 -1.66 -13.40 -0.64
N PHE A 61 -1.33 -12.38 0.17
CA PHE A 61 -2.11 -11.14 0.21
C PHE A 61 -2.16 -10.44 -1.16
N ILE A 62 -1.05 -10.40 -1.89
CA ILE A 62 -1.01 -9.85 -3.25
C ILE A 62 -1.94 -10.64 -4.18
N ARG A 63 -1.83 -11.97 -4.17
CA ARG A 63 -2.65 -12.83 -5.04
C ARG A 63 -4.15 -12.68 -4.74
N VAL A 64 -4.53 -12.66 -3.47
CA VAL A 64 -5.93 -12.46 -3.03
C VAL A 64 -6.44 -11.09 -3.51
N GLN A 65 -5.66 -10.02 -3.33
CA GLN A 65 -6.04 -8.68 -3.75
C GLN A 65 -6.14 -8.51 -5.28
N CYS A 66 -5.22 -9.10 -6.04
CA CYS A 66 -5.33 -9.13 -7.51
C CYS A 66 -6.60 -9.88 -7.93
N GLN A 67 -6.93 -10.98 -7.25
CA GLN A 67 -8.15 -11.73 -7.54
C GLN A 67 -9.42 -10.97 -7.15
N ILE A 68 -9.43 -10.24 -6.04
CA ILE A 68 -10.53 -9.34 -5.66
C ILE A 68 -10.74 -8.28 -6.74
N ALA A 69 -9.67 -7.64 -7.22
CA ALA A 69 -9.76 -6.61 -8.26
C ALA A 69 -10.34 -7.10 -9.61
N ARG A 70 -10.24 -8.41 -9.89
CA ARG A 70 -10.82 -9.06 -11.08
C ARG A 70 -12.21 -9.65 -10.86
N THR A 71 -12.67 -9.67 -9.63
CA THR A 71 -13.92 -10.34 -9.28
C THR A 71 -15.01 -9.29 -9.22
N ASP A 72 -16.07 -9.47 -10.01
CA ASP A 72 -17.20 -8.55 -10.00
C ASP A 72 -17.78 -8.42 -8.58
N PRO A 73 -18.22 -7.21 -8.18
CA PRO A 73 -18.95 -7.00 -6.94
C PRO A 73 -20.12 -7.99 -6.90
N HIS A 74 -20.21 -8.75 -5.82
CA HIS A 74 -21.25 -9.77 -5.69
C HIS A 74 -22.64 -9.13 -5.55
N ASP A 75 -23.66 -9.74 -6.17
CA ASP A 75 -25.06 -9.31 -6.05
C ASP A 75 -25.53 -9.24 -4.57
N ALA A 76 -26.46 -8.31 -4.32
CA ALA A 76 -26.98 -7.89 -3.00
C ALA A 76 -27.55 -8.99 -2.08
N VAL A 77 -27.54 -10.26 -2.51
CA VAL A 77 -28.11 -11.42 -1.80
C VAL A 77 -27.13 -12.07 -0.81
N CYS A 78 -25.79 -11.95 -0.98
CA CYS A 78 -24.79 -12.28 0.06
C CYS A 78 -24.59 -11.06 0.97
N GLY A 79 -25.48 -10.81 1.95
CA GLY A 79 -25.26 -9.92 3.10
C GLY A 79 -24.83 -8.48 2.79
N LYS A 80 -25.76 -7.54 2.88
CA LYS A 80 -25.59 -6.09 2.66
C LYS A 80 -24.25 -5.52 3.20
N THR A 81 -23.61 -4.76 2.32
CA THR A 81 -22.55 -3.76 2.54
C THR A 81 -21.11 -4.28 2.57
N LEU A 82 -20.57 -4.65 1.40
CA LEU A 82 -19.14 -4.93 1.20
C LEU A 82 -18.39 -3.84 0.39
N GLN A 83 -18.99 -2.65 0.19
CA GLN A 83 -18.34 -1.56 -0.57
C GLN A 83 -17.64 -0.48 0.29
N ILE A 84 -17.64 -0.55 1.63
CA ILE A 84 -17.21 0.61 2.45
C ILE A 84 -16.01 0.34 3.39
N LEU A 85 -15.58 -0.91 3.61
CA LEU A 85 -14.60 -1.20 4.68
C LEU A 85 -13.25 -1.70 4.21
N SER A 86 -12.78 -1.17 3.08
CA SER A 86 -11.37 -1.26 2.75
C SER A 86 -10.52 -0.39 3.71
N HIS A 87 -11.05 0.66 4.37
CA HIS A 87 -10.21 1.72 5.01
C HIS A 87 -10.57 2.22 6.41
N GLY A 88 -10.98 1.34 7.33
CA GLY A 88 -10.94 1.71 8.75
C GLY A 88 -12.03 1.09 9.61
N GLY A 89 -11.60 0.30 10.59
CA GLY A 89 -12.27 0.14 11.89
C GLY A 89 -13.71 -0.40 11.97
N GLY A 90 -14.41 -0.63 10.86
CA GLY A 90 -15.78 -1.12 10.87
C GLY A 90 -15.86 -2.64 11.04
N ALA A 91 -16.82 -3.10 11.85
CA ALA A 91 -17.12 -4.51 11.98
C ALA A 91 -17.65 -5.07 10.65
N VAL A 92 -16.84 -5.89 9.97
CA VAL A 92 -17.27 -6.57 8.75
C VAL A 92 -18.30 -7.64 9.12
N LEU A 93 -19.58 -7.38 8.82
CA LEU A 93 -20.65 -8.36 8.94
C LEU A 93 -20.56 -9.35 7.78
N PHE A 94 -19.57 -10.25 7.80
CA PHE A 94 -19.58 -11.38 6.90
C PHE A 94 -20.79 -12.25 7.21
N THR A 95 -21.59 -12.63 6.21
CA THR A 95 -22.47 -13.79 6.35
C THR A 95 -21.57 -15.02 6.51
N PRO A 96 -21.45 -15.62 7.72
CA PRO A 96 -20.40 -16.61 7.98
C PRO A 96 -20.54 -17.87 7.13
N ARG A 97 -21.73 -18.05 6.51
CA ARG A 97 -22.12 -19.24 5.75
C ARG A 97 -22.03 -19.08 4.23
N CYS A 98 -21.87 -17.87 3.69
CA CYS A 98 -21.79 -17.74 2.23
C CYS A 98 -20.47 -18.33 1.71
N ARG A 99 -20.51 -19.16 0.66
CA ARG A 99 -19.34 -19.84 0.06
C ARG A 99 -19.00 -19.34 -1.34
N CYS A 100 -19.60 -18.24 -1.81
CA CYS A 100 -19.24 -17.68 -3.11
C CYS A 100 -17.79 -17.17 -3.12
N LYS A 101 -17.20 -17.14 -4.31
CA LYS A 101 -15.81 -16.71 -4.51
C LYS A 101 -15.53 -15.30 -3.94
N PRO A 102 -16.34 -14.25 -4.21
CA PRO A 102 -16.10 -12.93 -3.63
C PRO A 102 -16.10 -12.93 -2.09
N CYS A 103 -17.17 -13.46 -1.46
CA CYS A 103 -17.29 -13.51 0.00
C CYS A 103 -16.16 -14.39 0.62
N SER A 104 -15.57 -15.36 -0.12
CA SER A 104 -14.39 -16.12 0.33
C SER A 104 -13.08 -15.34 0.27
N LEU A 105 -12.88 -14.52 -0.78
CA LEU A 105 -11.67 -13.71 -0.97
C LEU A 105 -11.59 -12.58 0.05
N PHE A 106 -12.67 -11.85 0.29
CA PHE A 106 -12.72 -10.79 1.31
C PHE A 106 -12.47 -11.33 2.72
N ARG A 107 -12.98 -12.54 3.04
CA ARG A 107 -12.65 -13.20 4.31
C ARG A 107 -11.17 -13.57 4.37
N ARG A 108 -10.59 -14.06 3.28
CA ARG A 108 -9.17 -14.42 3.26
C ARG A 108 -8.28 -13.20 3.44
N GLU A 109 -8.56 -12.12 2.71
CA GLU A 109 -7.92 -10.81 2.88
C GLU A 109 -7.98 -10.33 4.33
N TYR A 110 -9.16 -10.32 4.94
CA TYR A 110 -9.35 -9.92 6.34
C TYR A 110 -8.55 -10.79 7.32
N MET A 111 -8.50 -12.11 7.10
CA MET A 111 -7.74 -13.03 7.94
C MET A 111 -6.24 -12.83 7.80
N LEU A 112 -5.75 -12.56 6.58
CA LEU A 112 -4.34 -12.21 6.34
C LEU A 112 -3.99 -10.89 7.05
N GLY A 113 -4.89 -9.90 7.03
CA GLY A 113 -4.72 -8.63 7.74
C GLY A 113 -4.78 -8.71 9.27
N ARG A 114 -5.51 -9.68 9.86
CA ARG A 114 -5.63 -9.83 11.33
C ARG A 114 -4.61 -10.76 11.98
N ARG A 115 -4.12 -11.78 11.28
CA ARG A 115 -3.24 -12.81 11.89
C ARG A 115 -1.78 -12.41 12.01
N HIS A 116 -1.37 -11.29 11.39
CA HIS A 116 0.03 -10.87 11.39
C HIS A 116 0.18 -9.56 12.15
N VAL A 117 0.44 -9.75 13.45
CA VAL A 117 0.89 -8.70 14.35
C VAL A 117 2.29 -8.30 13.90
N VAL A 118 2.47 -7.02 13.57
CA VAL A 118 3.74 -6.35 13.25
C VAL A 118 4.20 -6.50 11.78
N TRP A 119 3.74 -5.54 10.99
CA TRP A 119 3.96 -5.37 9.55
C TRP A 119 5.43 -5.04 9.20
N ASP A 120 6.23 -6.02 8.81
CA ASP A 120 7.51 -5.73 8.12
C ASP A 120 7.25 -5.18 6.68
N TRP A 121 6.03 -5.28 6.15
CA TRP A 121 5.64 -4.76 4.82
C TRP A 121 5.17 -3.31 4.83
N CYS A 122 4.85 -2.78 6.02
CA CYS A 122 4.64 -1.36 6.28
C CYS A 122 5.85 -0.77 6.98
N LYS A 123 7.00 -1.45 6.94
CA LYS A 123 8.23 -0.95 7.54
C LYS A 123 8.57 0.38 6.89
N GLY A 124 8.61 1.42 7.71
CA GLY A 124 8.76 2.81 7.25
C GLY A 124 7.46 3.61 7.20
N ILE A 125 6.28 2.99 7.30
CA ILE A 125 5.02 3.72 7.48
C ILE A 125 4.79 3.97 8.99
N PRO A 126 4.62 5.24 9.42
CA PRO A 126 4.43 5.59 10.82
C PRO A 126 3.22 4.92 11.47
N ALA A 127 3.37 4.52 12.74
CA ALA A 127 2.28 4.02 13.54
C ALA A 127 1.20 5.12 13.69
N GLY A 128 -0.06 4.78 13.38
CA GLY A 128 -1.16 5.75 13.37
C GLY A 128 -1.56 6.24 11.97
N SER A 129 -0.78 5.93 10.93
CA SER A 129 -1.19 6.15 9.54
C SER A 129 -2.41 5.29 9.18
N VAL A 130 -3.31 5.84 8.36
CA VAL A 130 -4.43 5.08 7.78
C VAL A 130 -4.11 4.81 6.31
N ASN A 131 -4.03 3.53 5.95
CA ASN A 131 -3.57 3.11 4.63
C ASN A 131 -4.65 2.33 3.88
N THR A 132 -4.66 2.56 2.58
CA THR A 132 -5.46 1.85 1.59
C THR A 132 -4.61 0.92 0.78
N TYR A 133 -5.05 -0.34 0.67
CA TYR A 133 -4.39 -1.31 -0.18
C TYR A 133 -5.19 -1.56 -1.44
N ARG A 134 -4.49 -1.63 -2.57
CA ARG A 134 -5.01 -2.13 -3.83
C ARG A 134 -4.00 -3.08 -4.44
N ARG A 135 -4.46 -4.26 -4.87
CA ARG A 135 -3.62 -5.32 -5.46
C ARG A 135 -2.40 -5.65 -4.59
N GLY A 136 -2.60 -5.56 -3.28
CA GLY A 136 -1.61 -5.88 -2.26
C GLY A 136 -0.64 -4.75 -1.91
N PHE A 137 -0.66 -3.57 -2.53
CA PHE A 137 0.25 -2.47 -2.17
C PHE A 137 -0.50 -1.26 -1.64
N VAL A 138 0.18 -0.39 -0.90
CA VAL A 138 -0.41 0.87 -0.46
C VAL A 138 -0.65 1.76 -1.68
N GLU A 139 -1.91 2.08 -1.93
CA GLU A 139 -2.34 3.00 -2.99
C GLU A 139 -2.70 4.37 -2.41
N GLN A 140 -3.26 4.40 -1.20
CA GLN A 140 -3.56 5.64 -0.50
C GLN A 140 -3.01 5.61 0.91
N VAL A 141 -2.51 6.75 1.38
CA VAL A 141 -1.94 6.89 2.71
C VAL A 141 -2.44 8.19 3.34
N ARG A 142 -2.83 8.14 4.61
CA ARG A 142 -3.18 9.31 5.42
C ARG A 142 -2.26 9.35 6.63
N LEU A 143 -1.55 10.47 6.76
CA LEU A 143 -0.58 10.76 7.82
C LEU A 143 -0.39 12.27 7.91
N VAL A 144 0.20 12.75 9.01
CA VAL A 144 0.51 14.18 9.16
C VAL A 144 1.72 14.57 8.32
N SER A 145 1.85 15.85 7.97
CA SER A 145 2.93 16.34 7.10
C SER A 145 4.33 16.02 7.64
N ASP A 146 4.57 16.14 8.94
CA ASP A 146 5.87 15.81 9.56
C ASP A 146 6.26 14.34 9.36
N ASP A 147 5.30 13.44 9.60
CA ASP A 147 5.45 12.00 9.37
C ASP A 147 5.71 11.71 7.88
N PHE A 148 5.01 12.41 6.98
CA PHE A 148 5.25 12.27 5.55
C PHE A 148 6.63 12.81 5.15
N LEU A 149 7.10 13.92 5.70
CA LEU A 149 8.44 14.43 5.38
C LEU A 149 9.55 13.52 5.90
N ALA A 150 9.31 12.81 7.00
CA ALA A 150 10.26 11.85 7.55
C ALA A 150 10.27 10.50 6.80
N HIS A 151 9.14 10.07 6.25
CA HIS A 151 8.97 8.69 5.75
C HIS A 151 8.54 8.58 4.28
N GLY A 152 8.05 9.67 3.69
CA GLY A 152 7.39 9.73 2.39
C GLY A 152 8.22 9.17 1.25
N GLU A 153 9.52 9.45 1.20
CA GLU A 153 10.42 8.87 0.19
C GLU A 153 10.43 7.34 0.24
N SER A 154 10.55 6.76 1.44
CA SER A 154 10.55 5.30 1.60
C SER A 154 9.21 4.68 1.22
N ILE A 155 8.10 5.35 1.55
CA ILE A 155 6.74 4.92 1.21
C ILE A 155 6.55 4.94 -0.31
N LEU A 156 6.91 6.05 -0.98
CA LEU A 156 6.72 6.23 -2.42
C LEU A 156 7.66 5.37 -3.27
N ALA A 157 8.83 5.02 -2.73
CA ALA A 157 9.76 4.09 -3.34
C ALA A 157 9.31 2.62 -3.19
N ALA A 158 8.55 2.30 -2.15
CA ALA A 158 8.09 0.93 -1.88
C ALA A 158 6.67 0.64 -2.40
N HIS A 159 5.88 1.67 -2.68
CA HIS A 159 4.46 1.52 -2.98
C HIS A 159 3.98 2.41 -4.13
N PRO A 160 3.06 1.93 -4.99
CA PRO A 160 2.42 2.69 -6.05
C PRO A 160 1.33 3.60 -5.49
N VAL A 161 1.71 4.49 -4.57
CA VAL A 161 0.78 5.46 -3.98
C VAL A 161 0.32 6.45 -5.06
N THR A 162 -0.99 6.64 -5.15
CA THR A 162 -1.65 7.60 -6.06
C THR A 162 -2.39 8.70 -5.29
N THR A 163 -2.70 8.49 -4.00
CA THR A 163 -3.38 9.49 -3.17
C THR A 163 -2.74 9.60 -1.80
N ILE A 164 -2.47 10.82 -1.36
CA ILE A 164 -1.93 11.10 -0.03
C ILE A 164 -2.85 12.11 0.64
N THR A 165 -3.35 11.81 1.83
CA THR A 165 -4.05 12.81 2.66
C THR A 165 -3.12 13.32 3.74
N LEU A 166 -2.71 14.58 3.62
CA LEU A 166 -1.81 15.29 4.51
C LEU A 166 -2.55 16.49 5.11
N PRO A 167 -3.30 16.37 6.22
CA PRO A 167 -4.03 17.52 6.76
C PRO A 167 -3.09 18.74 6.92
N PRO A 168 -3.34 19.88 6.23
CA PRO A 168 -4.62 20.33 5.68
C PRO A 168 -4.74 20.29 4.14
N PHE A 169 -4.22 19.31 3.42
CA PHE A 169 -4.46 19.11 1.98
C PHE A 169 -4.50 17.63 1.57
N ARG A 170 -5.03 17.36 0.37
CA ARG A 170 -4.97 16.06 -0.30
C ARG A 170 -4.08 16.19 -1.54
N VAL A 171 -3.26 15.17 -1.79
CA VAL A 171 -2.39 15.08 -2.95
C VAL A 171 -2.84 13.92 -3.81
N GLU A 172 -2.92 14.13 -5.12
CA GLU A 172 -3.14 13.07 -6.11
C GLU A 172 -1.95 13.03 -7.07
N ILE A 173 -1.50 11.81 -7.41
CA ILE A 173 -0.31 11.56 -8.21
C ILE A 173 -0.72 10.74 -9.44
N ASP A 174 -0.52 11.33 -10.61
CA ASP A 174 -0.78 10.65 -11.87
C ASP A 174 0.53 10.19 -12.51
N ALA A 175 0.51 8.92 -12.94
CA ALA A 175 1.61 8.30 -13.67
C ALA A 175 1.84 8.99 -15.03
N PRO A 176 3.08 9.01 -15.54
CA PRO A 176 3.40 9.60 -16.82
C PRO A 176 2.70 8.83 -17.94
N GLY A 177 2.23 9.56 -18.95
CA GLY A 177 1.71 8.99 -20.17
C GLY A 177 2.77 8.93 -21.28
N LYS A 178 2.33 8.61 -22.50
CA LYS A 178 3.20 8.56 -23.68
C LYS A 178 3.84 9.92 -23.98
N ASP A 179 3.09 11.00 -23.79
CA ASP A 179 3.44 12.34 -24.23
C ASP A 179 3.58 13.34 -23.06
N TYR A 180 3.52 12.86 -21.80
CA TYR A 180 3.61 13.71 -20.62
C TYR A 180 4.27 12.99 -19.44
N GLY A 181 4.99 13.76 -18.62
CA GLY A 181 5.63 13.30 -17.39
C GLY A 181 4.65 13.07 -16.23
N TRP A 182 5.15 12.78 -15.03
CA TRP A 182 4.32 12.69 -13.82
C TRP A 182 3.60 14.02 -13.55
N GLN A 183 2.40 13.93 -13.01
CA GLN A 183 1.61 15.07 -12.57
C GLN A 183 1.29 14.90 -11.09
N ILE A 184 1.30 16.00 -10.35
CA ILE A 184 0.87 16.04 -8.95
C ILE A 184 -0.15 17.16 -8.79
N TYR A 185 -1.28 16.84 -8.18
CA TYR A 185 -2.36 17.78 -7.91
C TYR A 185 -2.56 17.91 -6.40
N TYR A 186 -2.78 19.13 -5.95
CA TYR A 186 -2.97 19.46 -4.54
C TYR A 186 -4.36 20.06 -4.37
N TYR A 187 -5.13 19.53 -3.42
CA TYR A 187 -6.52 19.89 -3.16
C TYR A 187 -6.72 20.35 -1.73
N GLU A 188 -7.70 21.23 -1.54
CA GLU A 188 -8.26 21.50 -0.21
C GLU A 188 -8.91 20.23 0.38
N PRO A 189 -8.82 19.98 1.70
CA PRO A 189 -9.30 18.74 2.30
C PRO A 189 -10.80 18.57 2.16
N GLY A 190 -11.21 17.39 1.71
CA GLY A 190 -12.63 17.04 1.58
C GLY A 190 -13.36 17.77 0.45
N THR A 191 -12.64 18.49 -0.41
CA THR A 191 -13.19 19.13 -1.61
C THR A 191 -12.40 18.69 -2.85
N ASP A 192 -12.90 19.03 -4.03
CA ASP A 192 -12.18 18.89 -5.31
C ASP A 192 -11.66 20.25 -5.80
N ARG A 193 -11.43 21.17 -4.86
CA ARG A 193 -10.86 22.47 -5.16
C ARG A 193 -9.35 22.36 -5.24
N ASP A 194 -8.82 22.49 -6.46
CA ASP A 194 -7.38 22.62 -6.70
C ASP A 194 -6.81 23.85 -5.97
N ILE A 195 -5.69 23.65 -5.29
CA ILE A 195 -4.89 24.72 -4.67
C ILE A 195 -3.53 24.90 -5.38
N ALA A 196 -2.95 23.84 -5.93
CA ALA A 196 -1.70 23.87 -6.68
C ALA A 196 -1.57 22.64 -7.59
N SER A 197 -0.63 22.70 -8.55
CA SER A 197 -0.25 21.53 -9.34
C SER A 197 1.21 21.60 -9.82
N SER A 198 1.80 20.41 -9.98
CA SER A 198 3.16 20.20 -10.44
C SER A 198 3.10 19.28 -11.65
N LEU A 199 3.25 19.87 -12.84
CA LEU A 199 2.96 19.20 -14.10
C LEU A 199 4.23 18.86 -14.89
N GLY A 200 4.18 17.77 -15.66
CA GLY A 200 5.23 17.41 -16.63
C GLY A 200 6.57 17.05 -15.99
N ILE A 201 6.55 16.54 -14.76
CA ILE A 201 7.76 16.12 -14.05
C ILE A 201 8.35 14.91 -14.80
N GLY A 202 9.66 14.91 -15.07
CA GLY A 202 10.32 13.92 -15.93
C GLY A 202 9.89 12.46 -15.69
N PRO A 203 10.12 11.53 -16.64
CA PRO A 203 9.52 10.19 -16.61
C PRO A 203 9.93 9.34 -15.40
N ASN A 204 10.99 9.72 -14.70
CA ASN A 204 11.50 9.01 -13.55
C ASN A 204 10.67 9.29 -12.28
N ARG A 205 10.25 8.21 -11.61
CA ARG A 205 9.55 8.29 -10.33
C ARG A 205 10.38 9.02 -9.25
N ALA A 206 11.71 8.94 -9.30
CA ALA A 206 12.58 9.64 -8.34
C ALA A 206 12.44 11.17 -8.44
N ASP A 207 12.32 11.71 -9.67
CA ASP A 207 12.13 13.15 -9.89
C ASP A 207 10.77 13.60 -9.36
N MET A 208 9.73 12.77 -9.57
CA MET A 208 8.40 12.97 -9.00
C MET A 208 8.44 12.98 -7.46
N ILE A 209 9.12 12.02 -6.83
CA ILE A 209 9.27 11.96 -5.38
C ILE A 209 9.98 13.22 -4.86
N ALA A 210 11.10 13.60 -5.47
CA ALA A 210 11.85 14.79 -5.06
C ALA A 210 11.00 16.06 -5.17
N ARG A 211 10.23 16.20 -6.26
CA ARG A 211 9.31 17.32 -6.44
C ARG A 211 8.21 17.34 -5.38
N LEU A 212 7.55 16.21 -5.15
CA LEU A 212 6.50 16.08 -4.14
C LEU A 212 7.00 16.43 -2.73
N MET A 213 8.17 15.92 -2.35
CA MET A 213 8.76 16.21 -1.04
C MET A 213 9.07 17.70 -0.87
N GLN A 214 9.46 18.39 -1.95
CA GLN A 214 9.68 19.84 -1.91
C GLN A 214 8.35 20.59 -1.80
N ASP A 215 7.37 20.26 -2.63
CA ASP A 215 6.05 20.92 -2.62
C ASP A 215 5.35 20.78 -1.25
N VAL A 216 5.48 19.62 -0.58
CA VAL A 216 4.93 19.44 0.77
C VAL A 216 5.62 20.33 1.81
N ARG A 217 6.93 20.55 1.71
CA ARG A 217 7.65 21.49 2.61
C ARG A 217 7.16 22.92 2.39
N ASP A 218 7.00 23.32 1.14
CA ASP A 218 6.59 24.67 0.77
C ASP A 218 5.14 24.94 1.23
N LEU A 219 4.23 24.00 0.99
CA LEU A 219 2.84 24.08 1.46
C LEU A 219 2.75 24.05 2.99
N GLN A 220 3.52 23.19 3.66
CA GLN A 220 3.53 23.16 5.13
C GLN A 220 3.96 24.50 5.73
N ALA A 221 4.93 25.19 5.10
CA ALA A 221 5.35 26.52 5.54
C ALA A 221 4.30 27.61 5.30
N GLU A 222 3.45 27.47 4.29
CA GLU A 222 2.35 28.40 3.99
C GLU A 222 1.17 28.26 4.97
N PHE A 223 0.93 27.05 5.48
CA PHE A 223 -0.18 26.74 6.40
C PHE A 223 0.21 26.69 7.90
N ALA A 224 1.47 26.94 8.24
CA ALA A 224 1.98 26.99 9.62
C ALA A 224 1.76 28.36 10.29
#